data_AF-A0A9P4VS85-F1
#
_entry.id   AF-A0A9P4VS85-F1
#
_cell.length_a   1.000
_cell.length_b   1.000
_cell.length_c   1.000
_cell.angle_alpha   90.00
_cell.angle_beta   90.00
_cell.angle_gamma   90.00
#
_symmetry.space_group_name_H-M   'P 1'
#
loop_
_entity.id
_entity.type
_entity.pdbx_description
1 polymer ?
#
loop_
_entity_poly.entity_id
_entity_poly.type
_entity_poly.pdbx_seq_one_letter_code
_entity_poly.pdbx_strand_id
1 'polypeptide(L)'
;MMRTKTNWEETRRGQHKRNLVSHQDPKTKTREKRKRVEDDDHAPVVLVERPAKKFKQLTTRTRYISQDTMAEKWRPLPQAVQHQIREIFRAAKRQIILGKRDDRRRAEAEVVLASVVKRLDKMLPKMAVPQKTLEMHFNLDKLIERNVALDSQLTPAMHSVELLKSQIKEQEQLLNIDRQCLKRLKDDAREEELRQRSTTRGVHPAIKLPVDFEKGDDDPESISLVLSTPFADQVLEDEISYPELQSLLGQLRNHLESMQANMAQVDGIGDALISAHASLDGLLHTHASAAQYDQLTKV
;
A
#
# COMPACT_ATOMS: atom_id res chain seq x y z
N MET A 1 -19.83 -7.83 -15.10
CA MET A 1 -20.53 -6.53 -15.20
C MET A 1 -21.49 -6.40 -14.02
N MET A 2 -21.08 -5.71 -12.94
CA MET A 2 -22.02 -5.26 -11.91
C MET A 2 -21.55 -3.88 -11.44
N ARG A 3 -22.27 -2.84 -11.88
CA ARG A 3 -22.10 -1.46 -11.45
C ARG A 3 -23.23 -1.16 -10.48
N THR A 4 -22.95 -1.09 -9.17
CA THR A 4 -23.88 -0.51 -8.21
C THR A 4 -23.68 1.01 -8.22
N LYS A 5 -24.62 1.71 -8.86
CA LYS A 5 -24.70 3.17 -8.87
C LYS A 5 -25.26 3.64 -7.53
N THR A 6 -24.46 4.50 -6.90
CA THR A 6 -24.81 5.66 -6.08
C THR A 6 -26.31 5.98 -5.93
N ASN A 7 -26.82 5.85 -4.71
CA ASN A 7 -28.11 6.37 -4.27
C ASN A 7 -27.87 7.45 -3.20
N TRP A 8 -27.86 8.73 -3.61
CA TRP A 8 -27.96 9.90 -2.72
C TRP A 8 -28.43 11.12 -3.54
N GLU A 9 -29.68 11.09 -4.00
CA GLU A 9 -30.38 12.27 -4.53
C GLU A 9 -31.83 12.26 -4.05
N GLU A 10 -32.08 12.57 -2.77
CA GLU A 10 -33.45 12.98 -2.38
C GLU A 10 -33.51 13.70 -1.04
N THR A 11 -33.33 15.03 -1.06
CA THR A 11 -34.13 15.96 -0.24
C THR A 11 -33.88 17.42 -0.64
N ARG A 12 -34.68 17.91 -1.57
CA ARG A 12 -35.00 19.33 -1.72
C ARG A 12 -36.50 19.47 -1.85
N ARG A 13 -37.17 20.05 -0.84
CA ARG A 13 -38.24 21.06 -1.02
C ARG A 13 -38.82 21.55 0.31
N GLY A 14 -38.94 22.87 0.42
CA GLY A 14 -39.73 23.62 1.40
C GLY A 14 -38.89 24.19 2.56
N GLN A 15 -38.88 25.47 2.91
CA GLN A 15 -39.79 26.57 2.60
C GLN A 15 -39.07 27.93 2.68
N HIS A 16 -39.56 28.86 1.86
CA HIS A 16 -39.31 30.30 1.88
C HIS A 16 -39.70 30.97 3.21
N LYS A 17 -38.93 31.99 3.63
CA LYS A 17 -39.34 33.39 3.91
C LYS A 17 -38.09 34.17 4.37
N ARG A 18 -37.59 35.08 3.53
CA ARG A 18 -37.72 36.54 3.67
C ARG A 18 -37.21 37.07 5.03
N ASN A 19 -36.03 37.68 5.03
CA ASN A 19 -35.86 39.03 5.56
C ASN A 19 -34.61 39.68 4.96
N LEU A 20 -34.88 40.72 4.20
CA LEU A 20 -33.98 41.63 3.52
C LEU A 20 -33.72 42.77 4.52
N VAL A 21 -32.53 42.83 5.10
CA VAL A 21 -32.09 44.01 5.86
C VAL A 21 -30.98 44.67 5.06
N SER A 22 -31.39 45.76 4.41
CA SER A 22 -30.52 46.78 3.82
C SER A 22 -29.62 47.35 4.91
N HIS A 23 -28.30 47.34 4.70
CA HIS A 23 -27.40 48.28 5.34
C HIS A 23 -26.76 49.12 4.25
N GLN A 24 -27.07 50.41 4.32
CA GLN A 24 -26.60 51.48 3.45
C GLN A 24 -25.17 51.84 3.86
N ASP A 25 -24.22 51.73 2.93
CA ASP A 25 -22.94 52.43 3.03
C ASP A 25 -23.12 53.88 2.54
N PRO A 26 -22.60 54.89 3.25
CA PRO A 26 -22.68 56.27 2.80
C PRO A 26 -21.64 56.55 1.71
N LYS A 27 -22.13 57.13 0.62
CA LYS A 27 -21.38 57.68 -0.51
C LYS A 27 -20.52 58.86 -0.06
N THR A 28 -19.24 58.88 -0.44
CA THR A 28 -18.44 60.11 -0.56
C THR A 28 -17.96 60.26 -2.00
N LYS A 29 -18.43 61.31 -2.67
CA LYS A 29 -18.01 61.78 -3.99
C LYS A 29 -16.77 62.67 -3.88
N THR A 30 -15.89 62.58 -4.89
CA THR A 30 -14.98 63.58 -5.53
C THR A 30 -13.66 62.89 -5.87
N ARG A 31 -13.03 63.04 -7.04
CA ARG A 31 -13.05 64.13 -8.02
C ARG A 31 -12.59 63.61 -9.39
N GLU A 32 -13.16 64.18 -10.44
CA GLU A 32 -12.81 63.95 -11.85
C GLU A 32 -11.44 64.53 -12.27
N LYS A 33 -10.89 63.87 -13.31
CA LYS A 33 -10.05 64.36 -14.42
C LYS A 33 -8.58 64.69 -14.17
N ARG A 34 -7.72 63.91 -14.84
CA ARG A 34 -6.85 64.41 -15.92
C ARG A 34 -6.53 63.31 -16.94
N LYS A 35 -6.71 63.68 -18.21
CA LYS A 35 -6.63 62.92 -19.46
C LYS A 35 -5.20 63.02 -19.99
N ARG A 36 -4.54 61.93 -20.39
CA ARG A 36 -3.39 61.99 -21.30
C ARG A 36 -3.18 60.67 -22.07
N VAL A 37 -3.53 60.76 -23.35
CA VAL A 37 -2.93 60.19 -24.57
C VAL A 37 -2.74 58.68 -24.65
N GLU A 38 -3.44 58.14 -25.66
CA GLU A 38 -3.36 56.81 -26.26
C GLU A 38 -1.98 56.56 -26.90
N ASP A 39 -1.43 55.38 -26.69
CA ASP A 39 -0.58 54.70 -27.67
C ASP A 39 -1.04 53.24 -27.71
N ASP A 40 -1.58 52.86 -28.87
CA ASP A 40 -1.99 51.53 -29.27
C ASP A 40 -0.78 50.61 -29.40
N ASP A 41 -0.71 49.58 -28.56
CA ASP A 41 0.06 48.36 -28.84
C ASP A 41 -0.70 47.17 -28.24
N HIS A 42 -1.84 46.84 -28.86
CA HIS A 42 -2.60 45.62 -28.58
C HIS A 42 -1.94 44.41 -29.25
N ALA A 43 -0.81 43.94 -28.69
CA ALA A 43 -0.37 42.59 -28.92
C ALA A 43 -1.29 41.65 -28.13
N PRO A 44 -1.93 40.63 -28.76
CA PRO A 44 -2.79 39.71 -28.02
C PRO A 44 -1.90 38.91 -27.08
N VAL A 45 -2.08 39.14 -25.77
CA VAL A 45 -1.55 38.26 -24.73
C VAL A 45 -2.23 36.91 -24.93
N VAL A 46 -1.54 36.02 -25.63
CA VAL A 46 -1.87 34.60 -25.70
C VAL A 46 -1.91 34.13 -24.25
N LEU A 47 -3.12 33.96 -23.72
CA LEU A 47 -3.37 33.21 -22.51
C LEU A 47 -2.85 31.80 -22.79
N VAL A 48 -1.58 31.55 -22.46
CA VAL A 48 -1.03 30.21 -22.40
C VAL A 48 -1.84 29.51 -21.32
N GLU A 49 -2.89 28.79 -21.74
CA GLU A 49 -3.61 27.86 -20.91
C GLU A 49 -2.58 26.89 -20.36
N ARG A 50 -2.20 27.11 -19.09
CA ARG A 50 -1.31 26.20 -18.39
C ARG A 50 -1.94 24.81 -18.48
N PRO A 51 -1.21 23.77 -18.92
CA PRO A 51 -1.77 22.45 -19.08
C PRO A 51 -2.42 22.03 -17.77
N ALA A 52 -3.69 21.60 -17.86
CA ALA A 52 -4.50 21.22 -16.71
C ALA A 52 -3.70 20.28 -15.81
N LYS A 53 -3.42 20.75 -14.58
CA LYS A 53 -2.54 20.05 -13.65
C LYS A 53 -3.12 18.65 -13.37
N LYS A 54 -2.34 17.61 -13.64
CA LYS A 54 -2.66 16.17 -13.40
C LYS A 54 -2.85 15.81 -11.91
N PHE A 55 -2.85 16.79 -11.02
CA PHE A 55 -2.89 16.60 -9.58
C PHE A 55 -4.06 17.38 -8.99
N LYS A 56 -4.79 16.74 -8.07
CA LYS A 56 -5.88 17.37 -7.32
C LYS A 56 -5.29 18.51 -6.49
N GLN A 57 -5.69 19.74 -6.80
CA GLN A 57 -5.30 20.90 -5.99
C GLN A 57 -6.28 21.05 -4.83
N LEU A 58 -5.75 21.23 -3.62
CA LEU A 58 -6.57 21.50 -2.45
C LEU A 58 -7.16 22.92 -2.58
N THR A 59 -8.48 23.04 -2.45
CA THR A 59 -9.17 24.33 -2.35
C THR A 59 -9.24 24.76 -0.89
N THR A 60 -9.00 26.05 -0.65
CA THR A 60 -9.15 26.61 0.70
C THR A 60 -10.63 26.64 1.07
N ARG A 61 -10.98 26.08 2.23
CA ARG A 61 -12.35 26.06 2.74
C ARG A 61 -12.40 26.74 4.11
N THR A 62 -12.98 27.93 4.16
CA THR A 62 -13.21 28.64 5.42
C THR A 62 -14.36 27.97 6.18
N ARG A 63 -14.15 27.71 7.48
CA ARG A 63 -15.20 27.24 8.39
C ARG A 63 -15.35 28.27 9.51
N TYR A 64 -16.60 28.62 9.82
CA TYR A 64 -16.91 29.41 11.01
C TYR A 64 -16.99 28.47 12.22
N ILE A 65 -16.33 28.87 13.31
CA ILE A 65 -16.17 28.08 14.53
C ILE A 65 -16.73 28.94 15.67
N SER A 66 -17.57 28.37 16.53
CA SER A 66 -18.13 29.11 17.66
C SER A 66 -17.05 29.40 18.71
N GLN A 67 -17.15 30.55 19.38
CA GLN A 67 -16.16 30.96 20.39
C GLN A 67 -16.09 29.97 21.56
N ASP A 68 -17.21 29.33 21.91
CA ASP A 68 -17.26 28.28 22.95
C ASP A 68 -16.41 27.07 22.56
N THR A 69 -16.45 26.65 21.29
CA THR A 69 -15.60 25.55 20.80
C THR A 69 -14.13 25.94 20.72
N MET A 70 -13.81 27.22 20.60
CA MET A 70 -12.43 27.71 20.71
C MET A 70 -11.96 27.62 22.17
N ALA A 71 -12.75 28.10 23.13
CA ALA A 71 -12.38 28.07 24.54
C ALA A 71 -12.27 26.62 25.09
N GLU A 72 -13.18 25.73 24.69
CA GLU A 72 -13.22 24.35 25.18
C GLU A 72 -12.17 23.45 24.51
N LYS A 73 -12.02 23.54 23.18
CA LYS A 73 -11.19 22.59 22.43
C LYS A 73 -9.81 23.13 22.12
N TRP A 74 -9.59 24.45 22.06
CA TRP A 74 -8.29 24.98 21.67
C TRP A 74 -7.45 25.19 22.92
N ARG A 75 -6.32 24.48 22.96
CA ARG A 75 -5.39 24.59 24.08
C ARG A 75 -4.39 25.72 23.79
N PRO A 76 -3.86 26.37 24.83
CA PRO A 76 -2.72 27.24 24.65
C PRO A 76 -1.55 26.43 24.09
N LEU A 77 -0.75 27.08 23.23
CA LEU A 77 0.36 26.44 22.55
C LEU A 77 1.38 25.85 23.55
N PRO A 78 1.77 24.57 23.44
CA PRO A 78 2.79 23.97 24.31
C PRO A 78 4.12 24.72 24.25
N GLN A 79 4.83 24.80 25.38
CA GLN A 79 6.07 25.57 25.51
C GLN A 79 7.17 25.11 24.52
N ALA A 80 7.23 23.81 24.23
CA ALA A 80 8.15 23.24 23.24
C ALA A 80 7.92 23.80 21.84
N VAL A 81 6.66 23.90 21.43
CA VAL A 81 6.27 24.47 20.13
C VAL A 81 6.52 25.97 20.08
N GLN A 82 6.29 26.68 21.18
CA GLN A 82 6.63 28.10 21.25
C GLN A 82 8.13 28.34 21.03
N HIS A 83 9.00 27.47 21.56
CA HIS A 83 10.43 27.56 21.33
C HIS A 83 10.79 27.36 19.85
N GLN A 84 10.21 26.36 19.20
CA GLN A 84 10.45 26.09 17.77
C GLN A 84 9.97 27.24 16.89
N ILE A 85 8.80 27.83 17.18
CA ILE A 85 8.31 29.00 16.44
C ILE A 85 9.25 30.20 16.64
N ARG A 86 9.80 30.41 17.85
CA ARG A 86 10.83 31.44 18.08
C ARG A 86 12.08 31.19 17.25
N GLU A 87 12.51 29.95 17.11
CA GLU A 87 13.64 29.59 16.27
C GLU A 87 13.37 29.86 14.78
N ILE A 88 12.17 29.54 14.30
CA ILE A 88 11.73 29.87 12.95
C ILE A 88 11.74 31.39 12.73
N PHE A 89 11.24 32.18 13.67
CA PHE A 89 11.28 33.65 13.57
C PHE A 89 12.71 34.19 13.57
N ARG A 90 13.63 33.59 14.35
CA ARG A 90 15.05 33.96 14.33
C ARG A 90 15.70 33.60 12.99
N ALA A 91 15.42 32.42 12.44
CA ALA A 91 15.91 31.99 11.13
C ALA A 91 15.39 32.92 10.03
N ALA A 92 14.09 33.24 10.02
CA ALA A 92 13.48 34.17 9.08
C ALA A 92 14.07 35.59 9.21
N LYS A 93 14.26 36.09 10.45
CA LYS A 93 14.95 37.36 10.70
C LYS A 93 16.34 37.37 10.07
N ARG A 94 17.14 36.31 10.27
CA ARG A 94 18.50 36.18 9.69
C ARG A 94 18.46 36.21 8.17
N GLN A 95 17.55 35.47 7.54
CA GLN A 95 17.42 35.44 6.07
C GLN A 95 17.11 36.82 5.49
N ILE A 96 16.22 37.59 6.13
CA ILE A 96 15.85 38.93 5.65
C ILE A 96 17.03 39.92 5.82
N ILE A 97 17.78 39.82 6.91
CA ILE A 97 18.96 40.67 7.15
C ILE A 97 20.07 40.37 6.13
N LEU A 98 20.36 39.09 5.91
CA LEU A 98 21.36 38.65 4.93
C LEU A 98 20.98 39.02 3.49
N GLY A 99 19.68 39.05 3.18
CA GLY A 99 19.16 39.47 1.88
C GLY A 99 19.30 40.98 1.59
N LYS A 100 19.59 41.82 2.59
CA LYS A 100 19.89 43.24 2.36
C LYS A 100 21.39 43.42 2.09
N ARG A 101 21.71 44.17 1.03
CA ARG A 101 23.11 44.44 0.63
C ARG A 101 23.75 45.58 1.44
N ASP A 102 22.95 46.56 1.86
CA ASP A 102 23.45 47.77 2.55
C ASP A 102 23.44 47.61 4.07
N ASP A 103 24.56 47.89 4.74
CA ASP A 103 24.68 47.75 6.21
C ASP A 103 23.76 48.67 6.99
N ARG A 104 23.51 49.89 6.48
CA ARG A 104 22.54 50.81 7.08
C ARG A 104 21.12 50.25 7.03
N ARG A 105 20.74 49.63 5.91
CA ARG A 105 19.43 48.98 5.75
C ARG A 105 19.34 47.68 6.54
N ARG A 106 20.46 46.98 6.76
CA ARG A 106 20.53 45.82 7.67
C ARG A 106 20.23 46.22 9.10
N ALA A 107 20.83 47.31 9.60
CA ALA A 107 20.60 47.82 10.94
C ALA A 107 19.13 48.30 11.13
N GLU A 108 18.59 49.05 10.17
CA GLU A 108 17.18 49.48 10.18
C GLU A 108 16.22 48.28 10.17
N ALA A 109 16.47 47.30 9.29
CA ALA A 109 15.70 46.06 9.23
C ALA A 109 15.80 45.26 10.53
N GLU A 110 16.97 45.19 11.15
CA GLU A 110 17.15 44.50 12.42
C GLU A 110 16.31 45.11 13.53
N VAL A 111 16.29 46.44 13.66
CA VAL A 111 15.50 47.14 14.69
C VAL A 111 14.01 46.90 14.49
N VAL A 112 13.52 47.05 13.25
CA VAL A 112 12.10 46.85 12.92
C VAL A 112 11.70 45.39 13.16
N LEU A 113 12.47 44.43 12.64
CA LEU A 113 12.18 43.00 12.79
C LEU A 113 12.27 42.54 14.24
N ALA A 114 13.23 43.05 15.03
CA ALA A 114 13.32 42.75 16.45
C ALA A 114 12.07 43.21 17.21
N SER A 115 11.49 44.36 16.84
CA SER A 115 10.24 44.84 17.45
C SER A 115 9.05 43.93 17.11
N VAL A 116 8.99 43.43 15.87
CA VAL A 116 7.92 42.53 15.41
C VAL A 116 8.03 41.16 16.07
N VAL A 117 9.23 40.57 16.12
CA VAL A 117 9.46 39.28 16.81
C VAL A 117 9.09 39.38 18.29
N LYS A 118 9.47 40.47 18.98
CA LYS A 118 9.07 40.71 20.39
C LYS A 118 7.55 40.81 20.57
N ARG A 119 6.81 41.35 19.60
CA ARG A 119 5.33 41.39 19.65
C ARG A 119 4.76 39.99 19.43
N LEU A 120 5.26 39.25 18.46
CA LEU A 120 4.82 37.89 18.18
C LEU A 120 5.09 36.96 19.37
N ASP A 121 6.25 37.09 20.03
CA ASP A 121 6.59 36.33 21.24
C ASP A 121 5.59 36.55 22.38
N LYS A 122 5.06 37.77 22.54
CA LYS A 122 4.02 38.09 23.52
C LYS A 122 2.64 37.54 23.13
N MET A 123 2.41 37.28 21.85
CA MET A 123 1.14 36.78 21.31
C MET A 123 1.08 35.25 21.25
N LEU A 124 2.22 34.56 21.12
CA LEU A 124 2.32 33.10 21.09
C LEU A 124 1.61 32.39 22.26
N PRO A 125 1.79 32.78 23.54
CA PRO A 125 1.12 32.10 24.65
C PRO A 125 -0.38 32.40 24.73
N LYS A 126 -0.84 33.50 24.11
CA LYS A 126 -2.26 33.90 24.08
C LYS A 126 -3.03 33.30 22.90
N MET A 127 -2.32 32.70 21.95
CA MET A 127 -2.93 32.09 20.77
C MET A 127 -3.39 30.68 21.12
N ALA A 128 -4.71 30.48 21.16
CA ALA A 128 -5.29 29.16 21.28
C ALA A 128 -5.21 28.45 19.93
N VAL A 129 -4.69 27.23 19.91
CA VAL A 129 -4.46 26.48 18.67
C VAL A 129 -5.29 25.19 18.70
N PRO A 130 -5.94 24.80 17.58
CA PRO A 130 -6.69 23.55 17.52
C PRO A 130 -5.81 22.34 17.88
N GLN A 131 -6.34 21.38 18.67
CA GLN A 131 -5.59 20.19 19.12
C GLN A 131 -4.95 19.36 17.99
N LYS A 132 -5.50 19.44 16.77
CA LYS A 132 -4.96 18.71 15.61
C LYS A 132 -3.63 19.26 15.12
N THR A 133 -3.27 20.50 15.44
CA THR A 133 -1.93 21.03 15.13
C THR A 133 -0.96 20.57 16.22
N LEU A 134 -0.66 19.28 16.21
CA LEU A 134 0.34 18.71 17.10
C LEU A 134 1.73 19.32 16.82
N GLU A 135 2.63 19.20 17.79
CA GLU A 135 4.01 19.74 17.75
C GLU A 135 4.79 19.30 16.49
N MET A 136 4.40 18.18 15.89
CA MET A 136 4.98 17.64 14.66
C MET A 136 4.92 18.63 13.48
N HIS A 137 3.93 19.52 13.41
CA HIS A 137 3.79 20.44 12.28
C HIS A 137 4.75 21.63 12.32
N PHE A 138 5.34 21.93 13.49
CA PHE A 138 6.29 23.02 13.66
C PHE A 138 7.75 22.55 13.69
N ASN A 139 7.97 21.23 13.72
CA ASN A 139 9.28 20.60 13.65
C ASN A 139 9.48 20.03 12.26
N LEU A 140 10.37 20.65 11.47
CA LEU A 140 10.73 20.13 10.16
C LEU A 140 11.35 18.74 10.27
N ASP A 141 12.28 18.55 11.21
CA ASP A 141 13.01 17.28 11.36
C ASP A 141 12.05 16.13 11.70
N LYS A 142 11.16 16.32 12.67
CA LYS A 142 10.13 15.32 13.01
C LYS A 142 9.17 15.04 11.86
N LEU A 143 8.86 16.05 11.05
CA LEU A 143 8.01 15.87 9.86
C LEU A 143 8.74 15.05 8.78
N ILE A 144 10.03 15.31 8.58
CA ILE A 144 10.88 14.54 7.66
C ILE A 144 11.02 13.10 8.15
N GLU A 145 11.33 12.88 9.44
CA GLU A 145 11.41 11.54 10.04
C GLU A 145 10.11 10.74 9.83
N ARG A 146 8.95 11.38 10.07
CA ARG A 146 7.65 10.77 9.80
C ARG A 146 7.48 10.46 8.31
N ASN A 147 7.88 11.37 7.43
CA ASN A 147 7.77 11.15 5.99
C ASN A 147 8.63 9.97 5.54
N VAL A 148 9.89 9.91 6.00
CA VAL A 148 10.79 8.77 5.77
C VAL A 148 10.22 7.48 6.32
N ALA A 149 9.63 7.48 7.52
CA ALA A 149 8.98 6.31 8.09
C ALA A 149 7.73 5.85 7.29
N LEU A 150 6.98 6.80 6.72
CA LEU A 150 5.87 6.48 5.83
C LEU A 150 6.36 5.94 4.50
N ASP A 151 7.43 6.49 3.93
CA ASP A 151 8.03 6.02 2.69
C ASP A 151 8.67 4.63 2.86
N SER A 152 9.28 4.36 4.01
CA SER A 152 9.81 3.03 4.35
C SER A 152 8.72 1.99 4.55
N GLN A 153 7.48 2.39 4.87
CA GLN A 153 6.32 1.49 4.92
C GLN A 153 5.67 1.34 3.54
N LEU A 154 5.57 2.43 2.79
CA LEU A 154 4.93 2.45 1.48
C LEU A 154 5.71 1.64 0.45
N THR A 155 7.04 1.79 0.42
CA THR A 155 7.92 1.10 -0.55
C THR A 155 7.80 -0.43 -0.49
N PRO A 156 7.97 -1.11 0.65
CA PRO A 156 7.80 -2.56 0.73
C PRO A 156 6.36 -2.99 0.44
N ALA A 157 5.35 -2.21 0.85
CA ALA A 157 3.96 -2.51 0.52
C ALA A 157 3.67 -2.41 -0.98
N MET A 158 4.32 -1.47 -1.68
CA MET A 158 4.24 -1.38 -3.15
C MET A 158 4.89 -2.60 -3.80
N HIS A 159 6.08 -3.01 -3.36
CA HIS A 159 6.76 -4.19 -3.87
C HIS A 159 5.99 -5.49 -3.58
N SER A 160 5.40 -5.64 -2.39
CA SER A 160 4.58 -6.81 -2.07
C SER A 160 3.34 -6.87 -2.95
N VAL A 161 2.70 -5.73 -3.24
CA VAL A 161 1.56 -5.67 -4.16
C VAL A 161 1.98 -6.03 -5.59
N GLU A 162 3.18 -5.63 -6.03
CA GLU A 162 3.71 -5.99 -7.35
C GLU A 162 3.99 -7.49 -7.46
N LEU A 163 4.62 -8.09 -6.46
CA LEU A 163 4.86 -9.53 -6.37
C LEU A 163 3.54 -10.31 -6.36
N LEU A 164 2.57 -9.90 -5.54
CA LEU A 164 1.26 -10.57 -5.52
C LEU A 164 0.55 -10.48 -6.87
N LYS A 165 0.69 -9.35 -7.58
CA LYS A 165 0.14 -9.21 -8.94
C LYS A 165 0.87 -10.08 -9.96
N SER A 166 2.18 -10.27 -9.88
CA SER A 166 2.88 -11.20 -10.77
C SER A 166 2.44 -12.63 -10.49
N GLN A 167 2.34 -13.01 -9.22
CA GLN A 167 1.90 -14.34 -8.81
C GLN A 167 0.47 -14.66 -9.29
N ILE A 168 -0.45 -13.69 -9.15
CA ILE A 168 -1.82 -13.84 -9.65
C ILE A 168 -1.82 -14.09 -11.16
N LYS A 169 -1.00 -13.36 -11.93
CA LYS A 169 -0.93 -13.56 -13.39
C LYS A 169 -0.42 -14.95 -13.75
N GLU A 170 0.61 -15.45 -13.07
CA GLU A 170 1.14 -16.79 -13.30
C GLU A 170 0.09 -17.86 -12.98
N GLN A 171 -0.59 -17.72 -11.83
CA GLN A 171 -1.67 -18.63 -11.44
C GLN A 171 -2.85 -18.59 -12.42
N GLU A 172 -3.23 -17.42 -12.91
CA GLU A 172 -4.28 -17.28 -13.92
C GLU A 172 -3.90 -17.98 -15.24
N GLN A 173 -2.62 -17.93 -15.63
CA GLN A 173 -2.12 -18.64 -16.81
C GLN A 173 -2.17 -20.16 -16.62
N LEU A 174 -1.66 -20.68 -15.49
CA LEU A 174 -1.73 -22.10 -15.16
C LEU A 174 -3.18 -22.60 -15.15
N LEU A 175 -4.07 -21.85 -14.51
CA LEU A 175 -5.49 -22.18 -14.43
C LEU A 175 -6.15 -22.18 -15.82
N ASN A 176 -5.74 -21.28 -16.73
CA ASN A 176 -6.22 -21.30 -18.10
C ASN A 176 -5.76 -22.55 -18.87
N ILE A 177 -4.51 -22.99 -18.67
CA ILE A 177 -3.99 -24.24 -19.25
C ILE A 177 -4.81 -25.43 -18.73
N ASP A 178 -5.02 -25.54 -17.42
CA ASP A 178 -5.82 -26.61 -16.82
C ASP A 178 -7.26 -26.63 -17.33
N ARG A 179 -7.88 -25.45 -17.46
CA ARG A 179 -9.21 -25.32 -18.07
C ARG A 179 -9.24 -25.79 -19.52
N GLN A 180 -8.19 -25.56 -20.29
CA GLN A 180 -8.09 -26.04 -21.67
C GLN A 180 -7.91 -27.57 -21.71
N CYS A 181 -7.03 -28.12 -20.87
CA CYS A 181 -6.85 -29.57 -20.73
C CYS A 181 -8.16 -30.27 -20.33
N LEU A 182 -8.87 -29.75 -19.33
CA LEU A 182 -10.16 -30.29 -18.90
C LEU A 182 -11.23 -30.21 -20.00
N LYS A 183 -11.22 -29.17 -20.83
CA LYS A 183 -12.13 -29.10 -21.98
C LYS A 183 -11.84 -30.21 -22.98
N ARG A 184 -10.57 -30.39 -23.35
CA ARG A 184 -10.13 -31.48 -24.24
C ARG A 184 -10.56 -32.84 -23.71
N LEU A 185 -10.24 -33.16 -22.45
CA LEU A 185 -10.64 -34.42 -21.83
C LEU A 185 -12.16 -34.62 -21.78
N LYS A 186 -12.94 -33.56 -21.58
CA LYS A 186 -14.42 -33.63 -21.62
C LYS A 186 -14.93 -33.91 -23.03
N ASP A 187 -14.34 -33.28 -24.04
CA ASP A 187 -14.72 -33.50 -25.42
C ASP A 187 -14.33 -34.92 -25.86
N ASP A 188 -13.11 -35.38 -25.52
CA ASP A 188 -12.64 -36.75 -25.77
C ASP A 188 -13.53 -37.79 -25.07
N ALA A 189 -13.87 -37.58 -23.80
CA ALA A 189 -14.77 -38.47 -23.05
C ALA A 189 -16.18 -38.51 -23.64
N ARG A 190 -16.70 -37.37 -24.13
CA ARG A 190 -18.00 -37.32 -24.83
C ARG A 190 -17.97 -38.04 -26.16
N GLU A 191 -16.91 -37.85 -26.95
CA GLU A 191 -16.73 -38.57 -28.21
C GLU A 191 -16.67 -40.06 -27.97
N GLU A 192 -15.95 -40.50 -26.94
CA GLU A 192 -15.85 -41.91 -26.60
C GLU A 192 -17.18 -42.48 -26.09
N GLU A 193 -17.92 -41.74 -25.26
CA GLU A 193 -19.27 -42.15 -24.85
C GLU A 193 -20.20 -42.28 -26.07
N LEU A 194 -20.12 -41.34 -27.02
CA LEU A 194 -20.89 -41.41 -28.27
C LEU A 194 -20.48 -42.63 -29.12
N ARG A 195 -19.18 -42.90 -29.27
CA ARG A 195 -18.67 -44.09 -29.96
C ARG A 195 -19.14 -45.36 -29.26
N GLN A 196 -19.00 -45.46 -27.93
CA GLN A 196 -19.48 -46.58 -27.14
C GLN A 196 -21.00 -46.77 -27.29
N ARG A 197 -21.81 -45.72 -27.24
CA ARG A 197 -23.27 -45.79 -27.48
C ARG A 197 -23.58 -46.31 -28.88
N SER A 198 -22.84 -45.87 -29.89
CA SER A 198 -23.04 -46.36 -31.27
C SER A 198 -22.67 -47.84 -31.41
N THR A 199 -21.54 -48.25 -30.85
CA THR A 199 -21.08 -49.65 -30.86
C THR A 199 -22.04 -50.55 -30.07
N THR A 200 -22.38 -50.18 -28.84
CA THR A 200 -23.28 -50.96 -27.96
C THR A 200 -24.71 -51.09 -28.48
N ARG A 201 -25.21 -50.11 -29.25
CA ARG A 201 -26.49 -50.24 -29.97
C ARG A 201 -26.46 -51.35 -31.04
N GLY A 202 -25.29 -51.59 -31.65
CA GLY A 202 -25.07 -52.68 -32.60
C GLY A 202 -24.73 -54.03 -31.97
N VAL A 203 -24.56 -54.12 -30.65
CA VAL A 203 -24.22 -55.37 -29.96
C VAL A 203 -25.49 -56.19 -29.68
N HIS A 204 -25.44 -57.48 -30.02
CA HIS A 204 -26.52 -58.44 -29.81
C HIS A 204 -26.87 -58.58 -28.30
N PRO A 205 -28.15 -58.67 -27.92
CA PRO A 205 -28.59 -58.70 -26.52
C PRO A 205 -27.96 -59.79 -25.64
N ALA A 206 -27.45 -60.89 -26.22
CA ALA A 206 -26.76 -61.96 -25.47
C ALA A 206 -25.36 -61.58 -24.92
N ILE A 207 -24.74 -60.51 -25.43
CA ILE A 207 -23.42 -60.03 -24.98
C ILE A 207 -23.57 -58.88 -23.97
N LYS A 208 -24.77 -58.31 -23.83
CA LYS A 208 -25.04 -57.25 -22.85
C LYS A 208 -25.05 -57.89 -21.46
N LEU A 209 -24.18 -57.40 -20.59
CA LEU A 209 -24.14 -57.82 -19.20
C LEU A 209 -25.51 -57.56 -18.55
N PRO A 210 -26.05 -58.52 -17.76
CA PRO A 210 -27.32 -58.35 -17.07
C PRO A 210 -27.35 -57.06 -16.24
N VAL A 211 -28.54 -56.48 -16.05
CA VAL A 211 -28.73 -55.23 -15.28
C VAL A 211 -28.23 -55.36 -13.83
N ASP A 212 -28.20 -56.58 -13.30
CA ASP A 212 -27.71 -56.92 -11.96
C ASP A 212 -26.23 -57.34 -11.93
N PHE A 213 -25.48 -57.13 -13.01
CA PHE A 213 -24.05 -57.43 -13.04
C PHE A 213 -23.29 -56.31 -12.32
N GLU A 214 -22.97 -56.54 -11.04
CA GLU A 214 -22.03 -55.71 -10.31
C GLU A 214 -20.66 -55.83 -10.97
N LYS A 215 -20.28 -54.78 -11.70
CA LYS A 215 -18.92 -54.63 -12.19
C LYS A 215 -18.07 -54.38 -10.95
N GLY A 216 -17.30 -55.39 -10.53
CA GLY A 216 -16.32 -55.21 -9.47
C GLY A 216 -15.43 -54.02 -9.82
N ASP A 217 -15.14 -53.17 -8.84
CA ASP A 217 -14.15 -52.12 -8.99
C ASP A 217 -12.81 -52.82 -9.30
N ASP A 218 -12.43 -52.82 -10.58
CA ASP A 218 -11.12 -53.26 -11.04
C ASP A 218 -10.08 -52.22 -10.58
N ASP A 219 -9.82 -52.20 -9.28
CA ASP A 219 -8.70 -51.47 -8.71
C ASP A 219 -7.40 -52.05 -9.29
N PRO A 220 -6.38 -51.22 -9.58
CA PRO A 220 -5.11 -51.68 -10.13
C PRO A 220 -4.40 -52.68 -9.20
N GLU A 221 -4.77 -52.75 -7.92
CA GLU A 221 -4.28 -53.73 -6.94
C GLU A 221 -4.96 -55.11 -7.04
N SER A 222 -6.15 -55.21 -7.65
CA SER A 222 -6.89 -56.47 -7.81
C SER A 222 -6.42 -57.31 -8.99
N ILE A 223 -5.70 -56.68 -9.93
CA ILE A 223 -4.95 -57.38 -10.97
C ILE A 223 -3.70 -57.92 -10.29
N SER A 224 -3.73 -59.19 -9.87
CA SER A 224 -2.54 -59.89 -9.37
C SER A 224 -1.54 -60.11 -10.52
N LEU A 225 -0.89 -59.04 -10.98
CA LEU A 225 0.32 -59.12 -11.77
C LEU A 225 1.39 -59.66 -10.83
N VAL A 226 1.70 -60.95 -10.98
CA VAL A 226 2.85 -61.56 -10.33
C VAL A 226 4.05 -60.75 -10.77
N LEU A 227 4.61 -59.95 -9.85
CA LEU A 227 5.92 -59.36 -10.00
C LEU A 227 6.88 -60.55 -10.08
N SER A 228 7.22 -60.96 -11.31
CA SER A 228 8.28 -61.92 -11.53
C SER A 228 9.48 -61.44 -10.70
N THR A 229 9.95 -62.34 -9.84
CA THR A 229 11.15 -62.25 -9.01
C THR A 229 12.23 -61.35 -9.63
N PRO A 230 12.96 -60.55 -8.83
CA PRO A 230 13.90 -59.55 -9.34
C PRO A 230 14.99 -60.22 -10.16
N PHE A 231 14.80 -60.26 -11.48
CA PHE A 231 15.86 -60.41 -12.47
C PHE A 231 16.56 -59.06 -12.73
N ALA A 232 16.57 -58.20 -11.71
CA ALA A 232 16.92 -56.78 -11.84
C ALA A 232 18.15 -56.42 -10.99
N ASP A 233 19.09 -57.35 -10.84
CA ASP A 233 20.45 -57.04 -10.36
C ASP A 233 21.54 -57.43 -11.38
N GLN A 234 21.20 -58.09 -12.50
CA GLN A 234 22.18 -58.44 -13.54
C GLN A 234 21.92 -57.75 -14.89
N VAL A 235 20.68 -57.32 -15.19
CA VAL A 235 20.38 -56.62 -16.46
C VAL A 235 20.56 -55.11 -16.37
N LEU A 236 20.47 -54.54 -15.16
CA LEU A 236 20.70 -53.10 -14.97
C LEU A 236 22.20 -52.74 -15.03
N GLU A 237 23.13 -53.66 -14.77
CA GLU A 237 24.55 -53.33 -14.96
C GLU A 237 24.97 -53.35 -16.44
N ASP A 238 24.43 -54.27 -17.24
CA ASP A 238 24.78 -54.39 -18.67
C ASP A 238 24.12 -53.30 -19.55
N GLU A 239 22.99 -52.71 -19.12
CA GLU A 239 22.25 -51.69 -19.89
C GLU A 239 22.42 -50.25 -19.36
N ILE A 240 23.28 -50.03 -18.35
CA ILE A 240 23.73 -48.69 -17.89
C ILE A 240 25.15 -48.37 -18.42
N SER A 241 25.59 -49.03 -19.49
CA SER A 241 26.81 -48.65 -20.24
C SER A 241 26.60 -47.41 -21.14
N TYR A 242 25.74 -46.47 -20.73
CA TYR A 242 25.63 -45.15 -21.35
C TYR A 242 26.38 -44.13 -20.48
N PRO A 243 27.54 -43.62 -20.92
CA PRO A 243 28.38 -42.72 -20.12
C PRO A 243 27.66 -41.42 -19.72
N GLU A 244 26.68 -40.99 -20.51
CA GLU A 244 25.86 -39.81 -20.21
C GLU A 244 24.90 -40.03 -19.04
N LEU A 245 24.29 -41.23 -18.92
CA LEU A 245 23.38 -41.58 -17.82
C LEU A 245 24.14 -41.73 -16.49
N GLN A 246 25.35 -42.29 -16.52
CA GLN A 246 26.20 -42.34 -15.32
C GLN A 246 26.61 -40.94 -14.87
N SER A 247 26.89 -40.04 -15.82
CA SER A 247 27.19 -38.64 -15.50
C SER A 247 25.98 -37.93 -14.86
N LEU A 248 24.77 -38.18 -15.37
CA LEU A 248 23.53 -37.60 -14.84
C LEU A 248 23.19 -38.18 -13.46
N LEU A 249 23.38 -39.48 -13.26
CA LEU A 249 23.18 -40.14 -11.97
C LEU A 249 24.20 -39.66 -10.93
N GLY A 250 25.45 -39.42 -11.36
CA GLY A 250 26.48 -38.77 -10.54
C GLY A 250 26.11 -37.32 -10.18
N GLN A 251 25.60 -36.54 -11.13
CA GLN A 251 25.11 -35.18 -10.87
C GLN A 251 23.94 -35.18 -9.89
N LEU A 252 22.99 -36.09 -10.05
CA LEU A 252 21.82 -36.22 -9.17
C LEU A 252 22.25 -36.64 -7.76
N ARG A 253 23.16 -37.61 -7.64
CA ARG A 253 23.74 -38.01 -6.36
C ARG A 253 24.47 -36.84 -5.69
N ASN A 254 25.31 -36.11 -6.42
CA ASN A 254 26.02 -34.95 -5.89
C ASN A 254 25.04 -33.83 -5.47
N HIS A 255 23.93 -33.65 -6.18
CA HIS A 255 22.91 -32.67 -5.83
C HIS A 255 22.10 -33.09 -4.60
N LEU A 256 21.72 -34.36 -4.50
CA LEU A 256 21.07 -34.92 -3.31
C LEU A 256 21.98 -34.85 -2.09
N GLU A 257 23.26 -35.17 -2.25
CA GLU A 257 24.26 -35.09 -1.18
C GLU A 257 24.49 -33.63 -0.75
N SER A 258 24.49 -32.68 -1.70
CA SER A 258 24.52 -31.25 -1.40
C SER A 258 23.24 -30.75 -0.72
N MET A 259 22.05 -31.19 -1.15
CA MET A 259 20.79 -30.85 -0.48
C MET A 259 20.72 -31.44 0.93
N GLN A 260 21.21 -32.66 1.11
CA GLN A 260 21.29 -33.32 2.41
C GLN A 260 22.27 -32.58 3.34
N ALA A 261 23.45 -32.18 2.84
CA ALA A 261 24.40 -31.37 3.61
C ALA A 261 23.83 -29.99 3.98
N ASN A 262 23.14 -29.33 3.05
CA ASN A 262 22.46 -28.05 3.32
C ASN A 262 21.33 -28.22 4.34
N MET A 263 20.54 -29.28 4.25
CA MET A 263 19.52 -29.60 5.25
C MET A 263 20.13 -29.87 6.61
N ALA A 264 21.19 -30.67 6.69
CA ALA A 264 21.88 -30.93 7.95
C ALA A 264 22.45 -29.66 8.59
N GLN A 265 22.87 -28.68 7.80
CA GLN A 265 23.30 -27.37 8.30
C GLN A 265 22.13 -26.53 8.84
N VAL A 266 20.92 -26.70 8.30
CA VAL A 266 19.73 -25.93 8.68
C VAL A 266 18.93 -26.60 9.81
N ASP A 267 19.06 -27.93 9.98
CA ASP A 267 18.28 -28.75 10.93
C ASP A 267 18.43 -28.30 12.39
N GLY A 268 19.58 -27.72 12.77
CA GLY A 268 19.82 -27.19 14.13
C GLY A 268 19.41 -25.73 14.36
N ILE A 269 19.09 -24.97 13.30
CA ILE A 269 18.79 -23.52 13.43
C ILE A 269 17.43 -23.31 14.09
N GLY A 270 16.45 -24.17 13.79
CA GLY A 270 15.12 -24.11 14.42
C GLY A 270 15.21 -24.29 15.94
N ASP A 271 15.95 -25.30 16.39
CA ASP A 271 16.16 -25.57 17.81
C ASP A 271 16.97 -24.48 18.51
N ALA A 272 17.99 -23.94 17.83
CA ALA A 272 18.75 -22.78 18.32
C ALA A 272 17.87 -21.52 18.44
N LEU A 273 16.92 -21.32 17.51
CA LEU A 273 15.99 -20.20 17.55
C LEU A 273 14.98 -20.37 18.70
N ILE A 274 14.42 -21.57 18.88
CA ILE A 274 13.49 -21.87 19.98
C ILE A 274 14.18 -21.70 21.33
N SER A 275 15.40 -22.20 21.48
CA SER A 275 16.18 -22.03 22.72
C SER A 275 16.57 -20.56 22.96
N ALA A 276 16.93 -19.80 21.93
CA ALA A 276 17.16 -18.37 22.03
C ALA A 276 15.88 -17.61 22.44
N HIS A 277 14.73 -17.92 21.83
CA HIS A 277 13.43 -17.36 22.22
C HIS A 277 13.09 -17.69 23.68
N ALA A 278 13.22 -18.95 24.09
CA ALA A 278 12.97 -19.35 25.48
C ALA A 278 13.92 -18.64 26.47
N SER A 279 15.19 -18.45 26.11
CA SER A 279 16.15 -17.70 26.93
C SER A 279 15.78 -16.21 27.04
N LEU A 280 15.31 -15.63 25.93
CA LEU A 280 14.89 -14.24 25.85
C LEU A 280 13.59 -14.04 26.64
N ASP A 281 12.63 -14.95 26.53
CA ASP A 281 11.40 -14.96 27.33
C ASP A 281 11.71 -15.07 28.82
N GLY A 282 12.68 -15.91 29.21
CA GLY A 282 13.17 -15.98 30.58
C GLY A 282 13.71 -14.64 31.09
N LEU A 283 14.54 -13.96 30.29
CA LEU A 283 15.08 -12.63 30.64
C LEU A 283 14.02 -11.53 30.62
N LEU A 284 13.07 -11.58 29.69
CA LEU A 284 11.97 -10.63 29.64
C LEU A 284 11.05 -10.80 30.84
N HIS A 285 10.80 -12.03 31.29
CA HIS A 285 10.06 -12.28 32.52
C HIS A 285 10.77 -11.73 33.77
N THR A 286 12.10 -11.73 33.81
CA THR A 286 12.84 -11.17 34.95
C THR A 286 12.93 -9.64 34.92
N HIS A 287 12.90 -9.03 33.73
CA HIS A 287 13.15 -7.59 33.57
C HIS A 287 11.94 -6.74 33.18
N ALA A 288 10.85 -7.32 32.67
CA ALA A 288 9.65 -6.61 32.25
C ALA A 288 8.50 -6.79 33.27
N SER A 289 7.77 -5.71 33.53
CA SER A 289 6.51 -5.81 34.29
C SER A 289 5.49 -6.66 33.52
N ALA A 290 4.66 -7.42 34.21
CA ALA A 290 3.70 -8.35 33.59
C ALA A 290 2.82 -7.70 32.50
N ALA A 291 2.49 -6.41 32.65
CA ALA A 291 1.72 -5.63 31.68
C ALA A 291 2.50 -5.25 30.40
N GLN A 292 3.84 -5.13 30.46
CA GLN A 292 4.70 -4.84 29.31
C GLN A 292 4.99 -6.11 28.51
N TYR A 293 5.14 -7.25 29.19
CA TYR A 293 5.30 -8.56 28.54
C TYR A 293 4.07 -8.91 27.69
N ASP A 294 2.88 -8.71 28.25
CA ASP A 294 1.58 -8.98 27.60
C ASP A 294 1.29 -8.07 26.38
N GLN A 295 2.01 -6.95 26.23
CA GLN A 295 1.94 -6.07 25.07
C GLN A 295 2.93 -6.47 23.97
N LEU A 296 4.06 -7.09 24.34
CA LEU A 296 5.10 -7.51 23.40
C LEU A 296 4.82 -8.88 22.77
N THR A 297 4.12 -9.78 23.46
CA THR A 297 3.78 -11.13 22.96
C THR A 297 2.50 -11.21 22.12
N LYS A 298 1.74 -10.11 21.98
CA LYS A 298 0.47 -10.04 21.22
C LYS A 298 0.62 -9.52 19.78
N VAL A 299 1.84 -9.50 19.24
CA VAL A 299 2.11 -9.21 17.81
C VAL A 299 2.44 -10.51 17.11
#